data_AF-A0A7S0D7G4-F1
#
_entry.id   AF-A0A7S0D7G4-F1
#
_cell.length_a   1.000
_cell.length_b   1.000
_cell.length_c   1.000
_cell.angle_alpha   90.00
_cell.angle_beta   90.00
_cell.angle_gamma   90.00
#
_symmetry.space_group_name_H-M   'P 1'
#
loop_
_entity.id
_entity.type
_entity.pdbx_description
1 polymer ?
#
loop_
_entity_poly.entity_id
_entity_poly.type
_entity_poly.pdbx_seq_one_letter_code
_entity_poly.pdbx_strand_id
1 'polypeptide(L)'
;GMQRKDWLALVAVHSDAWLMAVAFYYGAKFDGKEREKLFKRINALPTVYEILSGKATAKPKANKKPPAVAQPPAKKQAMGSSLNPAGIKKPSPGFILKADASLAPLNNAQIELYWPDDGMWYKAEVVSLNQRARTAKVLYATGDVETLSVDEIAAEGHLNVCA
;
A
#
# COMPACT_ATOMS: atom_id res chain seq x y z
N GLY A 1 -9.04 27.07 -8.15
CA GLY A 1 -9.68 25.80 -7.77
C GLY A 1 -8.82 25.10 -6.73
N MET A 2 -9.43 24.32 -5.85
CA MET A 2 -8.76 23.55 -4.79
C MET A 2 -7.84 22.46 -5.37
N GLN A 3 -6.75 22.10 -4.66
CA GLN A 3 -5.87 20.99 -5.08
C GLN A 3 -6.65 19.68 -5.08
N ARG A 4 -6.33 18.77 -6.03
CA ARG A 4 -7.02 17.48 -6.17
C ARG A 4 -7.04 16.68 -4.86
N LYS A 5 -5.92 16.69 -4.11
CA LYS A 5 -5.79 16.00 -2.82
C LYS A 5 -6.77 16.55 -1.77
N ASP A 6 -6.90 17.87 -1.69
CA ASP A 6 -7.75 18.54 -0.71
C ASP A 6 -9.22 18.36 -1.08
N TRP A 7 -9.52 18.33 -2.38
CA TRP A 7 -10.84 18.01 -2.89
C TRP A 7 -11.23 16.56 -2.59
N LEU A 8 -10.34 15.59 -2.85
CA LEU A 8 -10.58 14.17 -2.51
C LEU A 8 -10.74 13.97 -1.00
N ALA A 9 -9.92 14.62 -0.19
CA ALA A 9 -10.04 14.62 1.26
C ALA A 9 -11.42 15.15 1.73
N LEU A 10 -11.89 16.25 1.13
CA LEU A 10 -13.20 16.82 1.45
C LEU A 10 -14.34 15.86 1.10
N VAL A 11 -14.28 15.24 -0.10
CA VAL A 11 -15.26 14.23 -0.53
C VAL A 11 -15.24 13.02 0.41
N ALA A 12 -14.06 12.58 0.84
CA ALA A 12 -13.90 11.46 1.76
C ALA A 12 -14.56 11.72 3.12
N VAL A 13 -14.26 12.86 3.74
CA VAL A 13 -14.84 13.24 5.04
C VAL A 13 -16.37 13.34 4.95
N HIS A 14 -16.90 13.88 3.85
CA HIS A 14 -18.35 13.95 3.65
C HIS A 14 -18.99 12.57 3.44
N SER A 15 -18.28 11.68 2.75
CA SER A 15 -18.71 10.28 2.54
C SER A 15 -18.75 9.51 3.85
N ASP A 16 -17.74 9.68 4.72
CA ASP A 16 -17.69 9.05 6.05
C ASP A 16 -18.88 9.48 6.92
N ALA A 17 -19.19 10.78 6.95
CA ALA A 17 -20.34 11.31 7.68
C ALA A 17 -21.68 10.77 7.14
N TRP A 18 -21.81 10.67 5.80
CA TRP A 18 -23.00 10.11 5.17
C TRP A 18 -23.19 8.63 5.52
N LEU A 19 -22.13 7.82 5.47
CA LEU A 19 -22.17 6.40 5.84
C LEU A 19 -22.61 6.21 7.30
N MET A 20 -22.11 7.05 8.21
CA MET A 20 -22.55 7.04 9.61
C MET A 20 -24.05 7.35 9.72
N ALA A 21 -24.53 8.39 9.04
CA ALA A 21 -25.94 8.74 9.05
C ALA A 21 -26.82 7.61 8.50
N VAL A 22 -26.42 6.99 7.39
CA VAL A 22 -27.13 5.86 6.77
C VAL A 22 -27.15 4.64 7.71
N ALA A 23 -26.02 4.30 8.33
CA ALA A 23 -25.94 3.17 9.26
C ALA A 23 -26.88 3.35 10.45
N PHE A 24 -26.93 4.54 11.04
CA PHE A 24 -27.81 4.84 12.18
C PHE A 24 -29.27 5.07 11.78
N TYR A 25 -29.54 5.49 10.54
CA TYR A 25 -30.89 5.52 9.98
C TYR A 25 -31.49 4.11 9.92
N TYR A 26 -30.75 3.13 9.39
CA TYR A 26 -31.19 1.73 9.39
C TYR A 26 -31.18 1.12 10.80
N GLY A 27 -30.31 1.61 11.69
CA GLY A 27 -30.28 1.26 13.11
C GLY A 27 -31.33 1.98 13.98
N ALA A 28 -32.34 2.65 13.41
CA ALA A 28 -33.29 3.45 14.19
C ALA A 28 -34.04 2.69 15.29
N LYS A 29 -34.24 1.37 15.11
CA LYS A 29 -34.89 0.50 16.10
C LYS A 29 -33.96 -0.06 17.16
N PHE A 30 -32.65 0.17 17.04
CA PHE A 30 -31.66 -0.36 17.98
C PHE A 30 -31.75 0.32 19.33
N ASP A 31 -31.58 -0.49 20.38
CA ASP A 31 -31.40 0.01 21.73
C ASP A 31 -30.02 0.67 21.91
N GLY A 32 -29.74 1.20 23.10
CA GLY A 32 -28.46 1.86 23.38
C GLY A 32 -27.25 0.95 23.22
N LYS A 33 -27.36 -0.34 23.59
CA LYS A 33 -26.27 -1.31 23.54
C LYS A 33 -26.00 -1.77 22.11
N GLU A 34 -27.04 -1.95 21.32
CA GLU A 34 -26.98 -2.30 19.91
C GLU A 34 -26.35 -1.18 19.09
N ARG A 35 -26.71 0.08 19.36
CA ARG A 35 -26.05 1.26 18.76
C ARG A 35 -24.57 1.34 19.11
N GLU A 36 -24.21 1.07 20.36
CA GLU A 36 -22.80 1.00 20.78
C GLU A 36 -22.03 -0.12 20.06
N LYS A 37 -22.65 -1.30 19.92
CA LYS A 37 -22.06 -2.44 19.21
C LYS A 37 -21.88 -2.15 17.71
N LEU A 38 -22.84 -1.47 17.08
CA LEU A 38 -22.73 -1.02 15.69
C LEU A 38 -21.57 -0.03 15.53
N PHE A 39 -21.51 1.00 16.38
CA PHE A 39 -20.44 1.99 16.38
C PHE A 39 -19.05 1.36 16.54
N LYS A 40 -18.90 0.43 17.47
CA LYS A 40 -17.65 -0.33 17.68
C LYS A 40 -17.20 -1.10 16.43
N ARG A 41 -18.15 -1.66 15.67
CA ARG A 41 -17.84 -2.38 14.42
C ARG A 41 -17.41 -1.43 13.30
N ILE A 42 -18.10 -0.30 13.15
CA ILE A 42 -17.75 0.71 12.15
C ILE A 42 -16.36 1.27 12.44
N ASN A 43 -16.08 1.66 13.69
CA ASN A 43 -14.77 2.20 14.09
C ASN A 43 -13.63 1.16 14.16
N ALA A 44 -13.94 -0.13 13.99
CA ALA A 44 -12.89 -1.14 13.86
C ALA A 44 -12.23 -1.10 12.47
N LEU A 45 -12.83 -0.38 11.51
CA LEU A 45 -12.33 -0.18 10.16
C LEU A 45 -11.75 1.24 10.02
N PRO A 46 -10.71 1.43 9.20
CA PRO A 46 -10.27 2.78 8.85
C PRO A 46 -11.35 3.47 8.02
N THR A 47 -11.51 4.78 8.25
CA THR A 47 -12.38 5.66 7.47
C THR A 47 -11.85 5.83 6.04
N VAL A 48 -12.73 6.25 5.12
CA VAL A 48 -12.31 6.55 3.74
C VAL A 48 -11.26 7.66 3.73
N TYR A 49 -11.42 8.67 4.59
CA TYR A 49 -10.41 9.73 4.75
C TYR A 49 -9.06 9.22 5.26
N GLU A 50 -9.04 8.31 6.24
CA GLU A 50 -7.78 7.75 6.76
C GLU A 50 -7.04 6.91 5.71
N ILE A 51 -7.77 6.18 4.87
CA ILE A 51 -7.20 5.44 3.74
C ILE A 51 -6.59 6.42 2.74
N LEU A 52 -7.33 7.46 2.35
CA LEU A 52 -6.87 8.44 1.36
C LEU A 52 -5.75 9.36 1.84
N SER A 53 -5.62 9.56 3.15
CA SER A 53 -4.56 10.39 3.74
C SER A 53 -3.34 9.59 4.18
N GLY A 54 -3.30 8.27 3.93
CA GLY A 54 -2.20 7.39 4.36
C GLY A 54 -2.10 7.21 5.89
N LYS A 55 -3.12 7.65 6.64
CA LYS A 55 -3.16 7.56 8.12
C LYS A 55 -3.70 6.22 8.62
N ALA A 56 -4.30 5.42 7.74
CA ALA A 56 -4.84 4.11 8.07
C ALA A 56 -3.72 3.09 8.40
N THR A 57 -3.46 2.86 9.69
CA THR A 57 -2.51 1.84 10.18
C THR A 57 -3.20 0.53 10.63
N ALA A 58 -4.46 0.32 10.28
CA ALA A 58 -5.23 -0.83 10.74
C ALA A 58 -5.23 -1.98 9.72
N LYS A 59 -4.23 -2.87 9.82
CA LYS A 59 -4.37 -4.24 9.30
C LYS A 59 -5.55 -4.91 10.01
N PRO A 60 -6.48 -5.59 9.30
CA PRO A 60 -7.40 -6.50 9.97
C PRO A 60 -6.58 -7.60 10.67
N LYS A 61 -6.69 -7.70 12.00
CA LYS A 61 -6.11 -8.82 12.75
C LYS A 61 -6.80 -10.10 12.28
N ALA A 62 -6.14 -10.82 11.37
CA ALA A 62 -6.52 -12.18 11.01
C ALA A 62 -6.55 -13.04 12.27
N ASN A 63 -7.65 -13.75 12.42
CA ASN A 63 -8.01 -14.60 13.54
C ASN A 63 -6.86 -15.60 13.88
N LYS A 64 -6.56 -15.77 15.17
CA LYS A 64 -5.53 -16.71 15.66
C LYS A 64 -5.85 -18.16 15.25
N LYS A 65 -4.91 -18.86 14.59
CA LYS A 65 -4.93 -20.34 14.48
C LYS A 65 -4.27 -21.00 15.72
N PRO A 66 -4.70 -22.20 16.16
CA PRO A 66 -4.08 -22.94 17.26
C PRO A 66 -2.78 -23.67 16.85
N PRO A 67 -1.95 -24.13 17.81
CA PRO A 67 -0.59 -24.60 17.57
C PRO A 67 -0.52 -26.12 17.40
N ALA A 68 0.34 -26.60 16.49
CA ALA A 68 0.82 -27.98 16.52
C ALA A 68 2.08 -28.21 15.64
N VAL A 69 3.16 -28.55 16.34
CA VAL A 69 4.17 -29.58 16.02
C VAL A 69 5.40 -29.20 15.17
N ALA A 70 6.56 -29.38 15.83
CA ALA A 70 7.94 -29.34 15.34
C ALA A 70 8.20 -30.41 14.25
N GLN A 71 9.17 -30.34 13.33
CA GLN A 71 10.64 -30.25 13.49
C GLN A 71 11.30 -30.23 12.05
N PRO A 72 12.64 -30.29 11.85
CA PRO A 72 13.48 -29.36 11.04
C PRO A 72 13.86 -29.92 9.63
N PRO A 73 14.60 -29.24 8.70
CA PRO A 73 16.08 -29.05 8.80
C PRO A 73 16.69 -27.88 7.96
N ALA A 74 18.02 -27.82 7.98
CA ALA A 74 18.94 -27.36 6.92
C ALA A 74 19.26 -25.85 6.78
N LYS A 75 20.47 -25.52 7.23
CA LYS A 75 21.26 -24.35 6.82
C LYS A 75 21.37 -24.30 5.29
N LYS A 76 20.88 -23.22 4.68
CA LYS A 76 21.45 -22.65 3.46
C LYS A 76 21.72 -21.18 3.70
N GLN A 77 23.00 -20.83 3.73
CA GLN A 77 23.48 -19.47 3.57
C GLN A 77 23.00 -18.95 2.22
N ALA A 78 22.28 -17.84 2.22
CA ALA A 78 22.11 -16.99 1.05
C ALA A 78 21.98 -15.54 1.54
N MET A 79 22.94 -14.73 1.07
CA MET A 79 23.00 -13.28 1.01
C MET A 79 21.88 -12.50 1.70
N GLY A 80 22.24 -11.77 2.75
CA GLY A 80 21.35 -10.82 3.40
C GLY A 80 20.90 -9.72 2.44
N SER A 81 19.61 -9.46 2.45
CA SER A 81 19.06 -8.13 2.18
C SER A 81 17.85 -8.02 3.09
N SER A 82 18.08 -7.50 4.29
CA SER A 82 16.99 -7.11 5.19
C SER A 82 16.28 -5.96 4.49
N LEU A 83 15.23 -6.28 3.74
CA LEU A 83 14.34 -5.32 3.12
C LEU A 83 13.63 -4.59 4.27
N ASN A 84 14.13 -3.41 4.63
CA ASN A 84 13.50 -2.58 5.64
C ASN A 84 12.10 -2.18 5.12
N PRO A 85 11.01 -2.54 5.84
CA PRO A 85 9.65 -2.14 5.46
C PRO A 85 9.36 -0.67 5.80
N ALA A 86 10.25 -0.01 6.54
CA ALA A 86 10.21 1.43 6.77
C ALA A 86 10.82 2.13 5.55
N GLY A 87 10.00 2.86 4.79
CA GLY A 87 10.44 3.62 3.62
C GLY A 87 11.63 4.55 3.91
N ILE A 88 12.37 4.90 2.86
CA ILE A 88 13.64 5.62 2.93
C ILE A 88 13.46 7.04 2.39
N LYS A 89 14.01 8.06 3.07
CA LYS A 89 13.90 9.46 2.63
C LYS A 89 14.68 9.80 1.36
N LYS A 90 15.67 8.97 1.00
CA LYS A 90 16.51 9.15 -0.18
C LYS A 90 16.65 7.81 -0.88
N PRO A 91 16.56 7.76 -2.22
CA PRO A 91 16.73 6.53 -2.95
C PRO A 91 18.17 6.00 -2.78
N SER A 92 18.30 4.68 -2.80
CA SER A 92 19.58 3.98 -2.88
C SER A 92 20.30 4.31 -4.19
N PRO A 93 21.63 4.13 -4.26
CA PRO A 93 22.38 4.29 -5.51
C PRO A 93 21.75 3.47 -6.63
N GLY A 94 21.51 4.13 -7.75
CA GLY A 94 20.72 3.60 -8.84
C GLY A 94 20.51 4.67 -9.91
N PHE A 95 19.54 4.45 -10.79
CA PHE A 95 19.11 5.45 -11.75
C PHE A 95 17.59 5.55 -11.80
N ILE A 96 17.09 6.77 -11.95
CA ILE A 96 15.67 7.02 -12.16
C ILE A 96 15.33 6.64 -13.61
N LEU A 97 14.42 5.69 -13.78
CA LEU A 97 13.96 5.27 -15.11
C LEU A 97 13.09 6.37 -15.72
N LYS A 98 13.40 6.77 -16.96
CA LYS A 98 12.55 7.70 -17.73
C LYS A 98 11.44 6.95 -18.45
N ALA A 99 10.30 7.61 -18.68
CA ALA A 99 9.14 7.00 -19.36
C ALA A 99 9.47 6.49 -20.77
N ASP A 100 10.37 7.14 -21.50
CA ASP A 100 10.79 6.74 -22.85
C ASP A 100 11.90 5.68 -22.87
N ALA A 101 12.45 5.32 -21.70
CA ALA A 101 13.56 4.39 -21.60
C ALA A 101 13.14 2.93 -21.84
N SER A 102 14.11 2.09 -22.19
CA SER A 102 13.93 0.64 -22.29
C SER A 102 13.53 0.06 -20.94
N LEU A 103 12.54 -0.83 -20.94
CA LEU A 103 12.11 -1.56 -19.73
C LEU A 103 12.99 -2.77 -19.41
N ALA A 104 14.02 -3.05 -20.22
CA ALA A 104 14.93 -4.16 -20.00
C ALA A 104 15.59 -4.19 -18.61
N PRO A 105 15.99 -3.04 -18.01
CA PRO A 105 16.59 -3.03 -16.67
C PRO A 105 15.65 -3.41 -15.53
N LEU A 106 14.33 -3.48 -15.77
CA LEU A 106 13.34 -3.84 -14.74
C LEU A 106 13.18 -5.34 -14.56
N ASN A 107 13.70 -6.18 -15.47
CA ASN A 107 13.53 -7.62 -15.36
C ASN A 107 14.23 -8.18 -14.12
N ASN A 108 13.46 -8.67 -13.15
CA ASN A 108 13.93 -9.21 -11.87
C ASN A 108 14.81 -8.22 -11.09
N ALA A 109 14.59 -6.92 -11.27
CA ALA A 109 15.35 -5.89 -10.58
C ALA A 109 14.74 -5.54 -9.24
N GLN A 110 15.61 -5.19 -8.28
CA GLN A 110 15.18 -4.40 -7.13
C GLN A 110 14.96 -2.96 -7.56
N ILE A 111 13.81 -2.43 -7.18
CA ILE A 111 13.41 -1.07 -7.46
C ILE A 111 13.01 -0.37 -6.17
N GLU A 112 13.02 0.94 -6.21
CA GLU A 112 12.46 1.78 -5.18
C GLU A 112 11.39 2.68 -5.81
N LEU A 113 10.20 2.64 -5.23
CA LEU A 113 9.04 3.41 -5.67
C LEU A 113 8.83 4.58 -4.72
N TYR A 114 8.76 5.79 -5.26
CA TYR A 114 8.47 6.98 -4.47
C TYR A 114 6.98 7.11 -4.23
N TRP A 115 6.61 7.26 -2.96
CA TRP A 115 5.25 7.56 -2.55
C TRP A 115 5.16 9.04 -2.17
N PRO A 116 4.44 9.86 -2.96
CA PRO A 116 4.35 11.30 -2.71
C PRO A 116 3.56 11.65 -1.44
N ASP A 117 2.73 10.73 -0.94
CA ASP A 117 1.87 10.94 0.24
C ASP A 117 2.66 11.12 1.53
N ASP A 118 3.74 10.33 1.70
CA ASP A 118 4.63 10.39 2.86
C ASP A 118 6.05 10.88 2.52
N GLY A 119 6.34 11.05 1.23
CA GLY A 119 7.62 11.50 0.72
C GLY A 119 8.73 10.46 0.89
N MET A 120 8.37 9.17 0.92
CA MET A 120 9.31 8.07 1.14
C MET A 120 9.49 7.18 -0.10
N TRP A 121 10.64 6.53 -0.16
CA TRP A 121 10.96 5.50 -1.15
C TRP A 121 10.76 4.12 -0.55
N TYR A 122 10.00 3.28 -1.24
CA TYR A 122 9.67 1.93 -0.81
C TYR A 122 10.34 0.89 -1.70
N LYS A 123 11.05 -0.04 -1.08
CA LYS A 123 11.73 -1.13 -1.79
C LYS A 123 10.73 -2.16 -2.27
N ALA A 124 10.84 -2.51 -3.54
CA ALA A 124 10.08 -3.57 -4.16
C ALA A 124 10.95 -4.36 -5.15
N GLU A 125 10.54 -5.56 -5.48
CA GLU A 125 11.18 -6.41 -6.49
C GLU A 125 10.21 -6.63 -7.65
N VAL A 126 10.70 -6.48 -8.88
CA VAL A 126 9.89 -6.73 -10.08
C VAL A 126 9.78 -8.23 -10.30
N VAL A 127 8.59 -8.78 -10.03
CA VAL A 127 8.30 -10.22 -10.16
C VAL A 127 7.86 -10.58 -11.58
N SER A 128 7.25 -9.64 -12.30
CA SER A 128 6.82 -9.85 -13.68
C SER A 128 6.75 -8.52 -14.42
N LEU A 129 7.17 -8.51 -15.68
CA LEU A 129 7.13 -7.34 -16.54
C LEU A 129 6.34 -7.65 -17.81
N ASN A 130 5.34 -6.83 -18.10
CA ASN A 130 4.64 -6.85 -19.37
C ASN A 130 5.08 -5.66 -20.21
N GLN A 131 6.02 -5.90 -21.12
CA GLN A 131 6.57 -4.85 -21.98
C GLN A 131 5.56 -4.27 -22.97
N ARG A 132 4.56 -5.06 -23.39
CA ARG A 132 3.54 -4.61 -24.35
C ARG A 132 2.52 -3.68 -23.69
N ALA A 133 2.08 -4.02 -22.48
CA ALA A 133 1.16 -3.21 -21.70
C ALA A 133 1.88 -2.14 -20.85
N ARG A 134 3.22 -2.13 -20.86
CA ARG A 134 4.08 -1.27 -20.04
C ARG A 134 3.68 -1.28 -18.56
N THR A 135 3.37 -2.47 -18.05
CA THR A 135 2.99 -2.70 -16.64
C THR A 135 3.98 -3.63 -15.96
N ALA A 136 4.32 -3.37 -14.71
CA ALA A 136 5.17 -4.21 -13.88
C ALA A 136 4.41 -4.72 -12.66
N LYS A 137 4.55 -6.01 -12.37
CA LYS A 137 4.08 -6.62 -11.12
C LYS A 137 5.22 -6.61 -10.13
N VAL A 138 5.02 -5.97 -9.00
CA VAL A 138 6.04 -5.70 -7.98
C VAL A 138 5.65 -6.37 -6.67
N LEU A 139 6.66 -6.85 -5.93
CA LEU A 139 6.53 -7.40 -4.58
C LEU A 139 7.24 -6.45 -3.61
N TYR A 140 6.49 -5.85 -2.70
CA TYR A 140 7.05 -4.99 -1.67
C TYR A 140 7.72 -5.78 -0.55
N ALA A 141 8.62 -5.12 0.19
CA ALA A 141 9.21 -5.65 1.42
C ALA A 141 8.18 -6.14 2.45
N THR A 142 6.97 -5.59 2.44
CA THR A 142 5.86 -5.97 3.32
C THR A 142 5.22 -7.32 2.97
N GLY A 143 5.55 -7.87 1.79
CA GLY A 143 4.94 -9.08 1.23
C GLY A 143 3.73 -8.81 0.33
N ASP A 144 3.34 -7.54 0.17
CA ASP A 144 2.22 -7.15 -0.69
C ASP A 144 2.64 -7.13 -2.16
N VAL A 145 1.73 -7.52 -3.04
CA VAL A 145 1.96 -7.62 -4.48
C VAL A 145 1.01 -6.70 -5.23
N GLU A 146 1.56 -5.88 -6.12
CA GLU A 146 0.80 -4.87 -6.87
C GLU A 146 1.19 -4.90 -8.35
N THR A 147 0.32 -4.39 -9.22
CA THR A 147 0.63 -4.18 -10.65
C THR A 147 0.52 -2.70 -10.96
N LEU A 148 1.62 -2.13 -11.43
CA LEU A 148 1.79 -0.69 -11.65
C LEU A 148 2.01 -0.38 -13.13
N SER A 149 1.53 0.78 -13.56
CA SER A 149 1.87 1.36 -14.86
C SER A 149 3.28 1.93 -14.81
N VAL A 150 4.19 1.39 -15.62
CA VAL A 150 5.59 1.82 -15.64
C VAL A 150 5.73 3.22 -16.22
N ASP A 151 4.88 3.58 -17.18
CA ASP A 151 4.91 4.91 -17.79
C ASP A 151 4.56 6.02 -16.82
N GLU A 152 3.55 5.79 -16.00
CA GLU A 152 3.06 6.77 -15.03
C GLU A 152 4.12 7.05 -13.97
N ILE A 153 4.64 5.99 -13.34
CA ILE A 153 5.66 6.12 -12.30
C ILE A 153 6.99 6.66 -12.84
N ALA A 154 7.36 6.32 -14.08
CA ALA A 154 8.59 6.80 -14.70
C ALA A 154 8.47 8.26 -15.20
N ALA A 155 7.29 8.68 -15.67
CA ALA A 155 7.05 10.06 -16.08
C ALA A 155 7.13 11.03 -14.90
N GLU A 156 6.71 10.59 -13.71
CA GLU A 156 6.81 11.35 -12.47
C GLU A 156 8.20 11.28 -11.82
N GLY A 157 9.10 10.44 -12.35
CA GLY A 157 10.43 10.22 -11.75
C GLY A 157 10.39 9.43 -10.44
N HIS A 158 9.30 8.70 -10.20
CA HIS A 158 9.01 7.95 -8.99
C HIS A 158 9.50 6.50 -9.02
N LEU A 159 10.34 6.15 -10.01
CA LEU A 159 10.88 4.81 -10.20
C LEU A 159 12.40 4.85 -10.24
N ASN A 160 13.03 4.39 -9.16
CA ASN A 160 14.48 4.19 -9.09
C ASN A 160 14.78 2.70 -9.29
N VAL A 161 15.69 2.40 -10.23
CA VAL A 161 16.22 1.04 -10.41
C VAL A 161 17.52 0.97 -9.62
N CYS A 162 17.55 0.11 -8.61
CA CYS A 162 18.73 -0.07 -7.75
C CYS A 162 19.87 -0.69 -8.57
N ALA A 163 21.10 -0.23 -8.32
CA ALA A 163 22.32 -0.78 -8.91
C ALA A 163 22.83 -2.01 -8.18
#